data_AF-A0A1R3UUL6-F1
#
_entry.id   AF-A0A1R3UUL6-F1
#
_cell.length_a   1.000
_cell.length_b   1.000
_cell.length_c   1.000
_cell.angle_alpha   90.00
_cell.angle_beta   90.00
_cell.angle_gamma   90.00
#
_symmetry.space_group_name_H-M   'P 1'
#
loop_
_entity.id
_entity.type
_entity.pdbx_description
1 polymer ?
#
loop_
_entity_poly.entity_id
_entity_poly.type
_entity_poly.pdbx_seq_one_letter_code
_entity_poly.pdbx_strand_id
1 'polypeptide(L)'
;MVDKPGTGRPGDAGDPERSIGELVTDATDNLSRLVKLELRLAKLEAKADAVRIGKSVGEFGAAGVILHLVAILFSITAGFFLAEVFGWQYWTSFLAVTGFYLLIALIFVLFAVINLRRRQGLARTALTTSRLVGILRGEIRPPKDEVETTTAGGATAAGGATAVTNS
;
A
#
# COMPACT_ATOMS: atom_id res chain seq x y z
N MET A 1 -36.76 -65.82 -10.83
CA MET A 1 -35.89 -65.94 -9.64
C MET A 1 -34.51 -65.52 -10.11
N VAL A 2 -34.10 -64.26 -9.97
CA VAL A 2 -33.74 -63.61 -8.70
C VAL A 2 -34.04 -62.10 -8.76
N ASP A 3 -34.44 -61.56 -7.62
CA ASP A 3 -34.91 -60.21 -7.34
C ASP A 3 -33.87 -59.07 -7.46
N LYS A 4 -34.43 -57.86 -7.50
CA LYS A 4 -33.86 -56.49 -7.50
C LYS A 4 -33.33 -56.12 -6.07
N PRO A 5 -32.95 -54.85 -5.80
CA PRO A 5 -31.68 -54.12 -5.98
C PRO A 5 -30.93 -53.81 -4.65
N GLY A 6 -29.77 -53.15 -4.73
CA GLY A 6 -29.10 -52.53 -3.57
C GLY A 6 -28.29 -51.28 -3.95
N THR A 7 -28.96 -50.21 -4.40
CA THR A 7 -28.35 -48.88 -4.52
C THR A 7 -28.37 -48.19 -3.16
N GLY A 8 -27.35 -48.42 -2.34
CA GLY A 8 -27.09 -47.65 -1.12
C GLY A 8 -26.46 -46.31 -1.48
N ARG A 9 -27.28 -45.34 -1.89
CA ARG A 9 -26.87 -43.94 -2.01
C ARG A 9 -26.78 -43.38 -0.59
N PRO A 10 -25.68 -42.74 -0.15
CA PRO A 10 -25.63 -42.07 1.15
C PRO A 10 -26.61 -40.89 1.08
N GLY A 11 -27.78 -41.06 1.68
CA GLY A 11 -28.87 -40.09 1.61
C GLY A 11 -30.27 -40.63 1.93
N ASP A 12 -30.42 -41.94 2.18
CA ASP A 12 -31.69 -42.50 2.66
C ASP A 12 -31.49 -43.27 3.96
N ALA A 13 -31.74 -42.59 5.06
CA ALA A 13 -32.24 -43.16 6.31
C ALA A 13 -33.03 -42.05 6.99
N GLY A 14 -34.35 -42.21 6.99
CA GLY A 14 -35.30 -41.18 7.39
C GLY A 14 -35.11 -40.66 8.81
N ASP A 15 -35.30 -39.36 8.95
CA ASP A 15 -35.91 -38.75 10.13
C ASP A 15 -36.77 -37.57 9.66
N PRO A 16 -38.07 -37.52 9.97
CA PRO A 16 -38.84 -36.30 9.82
C PRO A 16 -38.24 -35.25 10.77
N GLU A 17 -37.78 -34.14 10.21
CA GLU A 17 -37.06 -33.05 10.90
C GLU A 17 -35.54 -33.22 11.00
N ARG A 18 -34.84 -33.35 9.86
CA ARG A 18 -33.51 -32.72 9.78
C ARG A 18 -33.72 -31.25 10.09
N SER A 19 -33.42 -30.87 11.34
CA SER A 19 -33.69 -29.55 11.87
C SER A 19 -33.12 -28.50 10.92
N ILE A 20 -33.86 -27.42 10.71
CA ILE A 20 -33.37 -26.24 9.95
C ILE A 20 -31.96 -25.84 10.42
N GLY A 21 -31.65 -26.05 11.71
CA GLY A 21 -30.32 -25.83 12.28
C GLY A 21 -29.22 -26.73 11.71
N GLU A 22 -29.51 -27.99 11.40
CA GLU A 22 -28.54 -28.93 10.82
C GLU A 22 -28.26 -28.61 9.34
N LEU A 23 -29.29 -28.22 8.58
CA LEU A 23 -29.15 -27.77 7.18
C LEU A 23 -28.34 -26.47 7.08
N VAL A 24 -28.60 -25.51 7.97
CA VAL A 24 -27.83 -24.26 8.05
C VAL A 24 -26.38 -24.52 8.45
N THR A 25 -26.15 -25.46 9.37
CA THR A 25 -24.79 -25.85 9.77
C THR A 25 -24.02 -26.45 8.59
N ASP A 26 -24.62 -27.38 7.83
CA ASP A 26 -24.01 -27.98 6.64
C ASP A 26 -23.73 -26.94 5.53
N ALA A 27 -24.68 -26.02 5.31
CA ALA A 27 -24.51 -24.95 4.33
C ALA A 27 -23.36 -23.98 4.72
N THR A 28 -23.26 -23.63 6.00
CA THR A 28 -22.20 -22.78 6.55
C THR A 28 -20.84 -23.47 6.47
N ASP A 29 -20.80 -24.78 6.70
CA ASP A 29 -19.58 -25.58 6.58
C ASP A 29 -19.10 -25.67 5.13
N ASN A 30 -20.01 -25.82 4.17
CA ASN A 30 -19.68 -25.82 2.74
C ASN A 30 -19.19 -24.45 2.25
N LEU A 31 -19.82 -23.36 2.68
CA LEU A 31 -19.34 -22.00 2.41
C LEU A 31 -17.93 -21.79 3.01
N SER A 32 -17.73 -22.24 4.26
CA SER A 32 -16.43 -22.17 4.93
C SER A 32 -15.35 -22.95 4.19
N ARG A 33 -15.68 -24.07 3.54
CA ARG A 33 -14.76 -24.84 2.70
C ARG A 33 -14.38 -24.08 1.43
N LEU A 34 -15.32 -23.45 0.73
CA LEU A 34 -15.04 -22.65 -0.47
C LEU A 34 -14.15 -21.44 -0.16
N VAL A 35 -14.49 -20.67 0.87
CA VAL A 35 -13.69 -19.51 1.29
C VAL A 35 -12.25 -19.94 1.64
N LYS A 36 -12.09 -21.05 2.37
CA LYS A 36 -10.75 -21.60 2.68
C LYS A 36 -10.00 -22.06 1.43
N LEU A 37 -10.68 -22.55 0.40
CA LEU A 37 -10.08 -22.94 -0.88
C LEU A 37 -9.64 -21.72 -1.69
N GLU A 38 -10.49 -20.71 -1.83
CA GLU A 38 -10.14 -19.46 -2.52
C GLU A 38 -8.99 -18.74 -1.81
N LEU A 39 -8.99 -18.70 -0.48
CA LEU A 39 -7.88 -18.15 0.29
C LEU A 39 -6.58 -18.94 0.09
N ARG A 40 -6.65 -20.28 0.02
CA ARG A 40 -5.46 -21.10 -0.28
C ARG A 40 -4.93 -20.79 -1.68
N LEU A 41 -5.80 -20.64 -2.67
CA LEU A 41 -5.40 -20.30 -4.03
C LEU A 41 -4.82 -18.88 -4.11
N ALA A 42 -5.52 -17.90 -3.55
CA ALA A 42 -5.05 -16.51 -3.48
C ALA A 42 -3.72 -16.40 -2.74
N LYS A 43 -3.51 -17.19 -1.68
CA LYS A 43 -2.22 -17.24 -0.98
C LYS A 43 -1.11 -17.85 -1.83
N LEU A 44 -1.42 -18.87 -2.64
CA LEU A 44 -0.46 -19.45 -3.59
C LEU A 44 -0.11 -18.46 -4.70
N GLU A 45 -1.11 -17.79 -5.26
CA GLU A 45 -0.93 -16.76 -6.30
C GLU A 45 -0.14 -15.57 -5.76
N ALA A 46 -0.52 -15.05 -4.59
CA ALA A 46 0.23 -13.98 -3.92
C ALA A 46 1.68 -14.37 -3.63
N LYS A 47 1.96 -15.63 -3.27
CA LYS A 47 3.34 -16.12 -3.09
C LYS A 47 4.08 -16.19 -4.42
N ALA A 48 3.43 -16.67 -5.49
CA ALA A 48 4.01 -16.71 -6.82
C ALA A 48 4.34 -15.30 -7.34
N ASP A 49 3.43 -14.35 -7.14
CA ASP A 49 3.63 -12.93 -7.47
C ASP A 49 4.78 -12.32 -6.66
N ALA A 50 4.83 -12.59 -5.35
CA ALA A 50 5.93 -12.12 -4.51
C ALA A 50 7.29 -12.64 -4.98
N VAL A 51 7.38 -13.92 -5.40
CA VAL A 51 8.61 -14.49 -5.95
C VAL A 51 8.97 -13.88 -7.31
N ARG A 52 7.98 -13.65 -8.19
CA ARG A 52 8.19 -13.00 -9.49
C ARG A 52 8.71 -11.57 -9.32
N ILE A 53 8.10 -10.80 -8.41
CA ILE A 53 8.55 -9.45 -8.05
C ILE A 53 9.93 -9.50 -7.40
N GLY A 54 10.17 -10.45 -6.50
CA GLY A 54 11.48 -10.61 -5.85
C GLY A 54 12.60 -10.91 -6.85
N LYS A 55 12.33 -11.77 -7.84
CA LYS A 55 13.29 -12.10 -8.91
C LYS A 55 13.62 -10.88 -9.75
N SER A 56 12.62 -10.11 -10.17
CA SER A 56 12.87 -8.89 -10.95
C SER A 56 13.66 -7.86 -10.16
N VAL A 57 13.35 -7.65 -8.87
CA VAL A 57 14.15 -6.77 -8.00
C VAL A 57 15.60 -7.22 -7.90
N GLY A 58 15.86 -8.53 -7.83
CA GLY A 58 17.21 -9.08 -7.86
C GLY A 58 17.96 -8.80 -9.18
N GLU A 59 17.32 -9.05 -10.31
CA GLU A 59 17.88 -8.79 -11.65
C GLU A 59 18.13 -7.29 -11.88
N PHE A 60 17.19 -6.42 -11.51
CA PHE A 60 17.37 -4.97 -11.57
C PHE A 60 18.45 -4.48 -10.61
N GLY A 61 18.64 -5.12 -9.45
CA GLY A 61 19.74 -4.83 -8.55
C GLY A 61 21.10 -5.09 -9.19
N ALA A 62 21.28 -6.27 -9.79
CA ALA A 62 22.51 -6.64 -10.49
C ALA A 62 22.76 -5.73 -11.71
N ALA A 63 21.73 -5.49 -12.52
CA ALA A 63 21.82 -4.58 -13.66
C ALA A 63 22.17 -3.15 -13.22
N GLY A 64 21.62 -2.68 -12.10
CA GLY A 64 21.95 -1.38 -11.52
C GLY A 64 23.42 -1.25 -11.14
N VAL A 65 24.02 -2.27 -10.54
CA VAL A 65 25.46 -2.28 -10.21
C VAL A 65 26.31 -2.23 -11.49
N ILE A 66 25.97 -3.06 -12.49
CA ILE A 66 26.70 -3.08 -13.77
C ILE A 66 26.58 -1.73 -14.48
N LEU A 67 25.38 -1.16 -14.56
CA LEU A 67 25.16 0.17 -15.15
C LEU A 67 25.91 1.25 -14.40
N HIS A 68 26.03 1.16 -13.07
CA HIS A 68 26.81 2.12 -12.28
C HIS A 68 28.30 2.05 -12.65
N LEU A 69 28.87 0.85 -12.77
CA LEU A 69 30.27 0.67 -13.22
C LEU A 69 30.48 1.21 -14.65
N VAL A 70 29.55 0.90 -15.56
CA VAL A 70 29.58 1.41 -16.93
C VAL A 70 29.50 2.94 -16.95
N ALA A 71 28.65 3.56 -16.10
CA ALA A 71 28.54 5.01 -16.02
C ALA A 71 29.84 5.67 -15.55
N ILE A 72 30.59 5.04 -14.63
CA ILE A 72 31.90 5.54 -14.19
C ILE A 72 32.90 5.49 -15.36
N LEU A 73 33.00 4.35 -16.05
CA LEU A 73 33.90 4.20 -17.20
C LEU A 73 33.52 5.17 -18.33
N PHE A 74 32.22 5.28 -18.60
CA PHE A 74 31.69 6.23 -19.58
C PHE A 74 31.99 7.68 -19.19
N SER A 75 31.93 8.05 -17.91
CA SER A 75 32.26 9.42 -17.46
C SER A 75 33.68 9.81 -17.84
N ILE A 76 34.63 8.90 -17.66
CA ILE A 76 36.04 9.11 -18.01
C ILE A 76 36.17 9.26 -19.53
N THR A 77 35.62 8.31 -20.28
CA THR A 77 35.64 8.33 -21.76
C THR A 77 35.00 9.59 -22.32
N ALA A 78 33.82 9.98 -21.82
CA ALA A 78 33.10 11.17 -22.26
C ALA A 78 33.87 12.45 -21.91
N GLY A 79 34.47 12.54 -20.72
CA GLY A 79 35.27 13.69 -20.32
C GLY A 79 36.47 13.92 -21.24
N PHE A 80 37.22 12.86 -21.55
CA PHE A 80 38.33 12.94 -22.50
C PHE A 80 37.86 13.22 -23.92
N PHE A 81 36.80 12.57 -24.38
CA PHE A 81 36.23 12.80 -25.70
C PHE A 81 35.79 14.26 -25.88
N LEU A 82 35.11 14.85 -24.89
CA LEU A 82 34.70 16.26 -24.94
C LEU A 82 35.91 17.19 -24.92
N ALA A 83 36.93 16.90 -24.11
CA ALA A 83 38.16 17.70 -24.07
C ALA A 83 38.85 17.72 -25.44
N GLU A 84 38.96 16.57 -26.11
CA GLU A 84 39.60 16.44 -27.42
C GLU A 84 38.79 17.12 -28.53
N VAL A 85 37.48 16.84 -28.60
CA VAL A 85 36.61 17.32 -29.70
C VAL A 85 36.40 18.82 -29.65
N PHE A 86 36.23 19.38 -28.45
CA PHE A 86 35.94 20.82 -28.29
C PHE A 86 37.18 21.65 -27.95
N GLY A 87 38.35 21.02 -27.78
CA GLY A 87 39.57 21.69 -27.32
C GLY A 87 39.43 22.31 -25.92
N TRP A 88 38.51 21.80 -25.11
CA TRP A 88 38.23 22.33 -23.78
C TRP A 88 39.28 21.87 -22.77
N GLN A 89 39.46 22.68 -21.72
CA GLN A 89 40.21 22.22 -20.56
C GLN A 89 39.48 21.05 -19.89
N TYR A 90 40.24 20.07 -19.39
CA TYR A 90 39.69 18.85 -18.80
C TYR A 90 38.61 19.13 -17.75
N TRP A 91 38.82 20.14 -16.88
CA TRP A 91 37.86 20.48 -15.83
C TRP A 91 36.48 20.87 -16.38
N THR A 92 36.44 21.64 -17.47
CA THR A 92 35.18 22.06 -18.12
C THR A 92 34.45 20.87 -18.73
N SER A 93 35.18 19.96 -19.38
CA SER A 93 34.60 18.75 -19.96
C SER A 93 33.98 17.83 -18.91
N PHE A 94 34.68 17.58 -17.80
CA PHE A 94 34.12 16.80 -16.68
C PHE A 94 32.94 17.50 -16.02
N LEU A 95 32.93 18.83 -15.94
CA LEU A 95 31.81 19.60 -15.41
C LEU A 95 30.58 19.50 -16.32
N ALA A 96 30.76 19.52 -17.64
CA ALA A 96 29.67 19.30 -18.59
C ALA A 96 29.07 17.89 -18.47
N VAL A 97 29.91 16.84 -18.37
CA VAL A 97 29.45 15.46 -18.14
C VAL A 97 28.70 15.35 -16.81
N THR A 98 29.20 15.99 -15.75
CA THR A 98 28.53 16.04 -14.44
C THR A 98 27.18 16.73 -14.53
N GLY A 99 27.11 17.88 -15.21
CA GLY A 99 25.87 18.62 -15.46
C GLY A 99 24.85 17.78 -16.23
N PHE A 100 25.30 17.00 -17.23
CA PHE A 100 24.46 16.06 -17.97
C PHE A 100 23.86 14.98 -17.06
N TYR A 101 24.65 14.37 -16.17
CA TYR A 101 24.14 13.40 -15.20
C TYR A 101 23.18 14.01 -14.19
N LEU A 102 23.45 15.24 -13.72
CA LEU A 102 22.53 15.97 -12.85
C LEU A 102 21.19 16.25 -13.54
N LEU A 103 21.21 16.61 -14.82
CA LEU A 103 19.99 16.83 -15.59
C LEU A 103 19.16 15.53 -15.69
N ILE A 104 19.80 14.40 -15.99
CA ILE A 104 19.13 13.09 -16.00
C ILE A 104 18.55 12.78 -14.63
N ALA A 105 19.34 12.93 -13.56
CA ALA A 105 18.90 12.66 -12.19
C ALA A 105 17.68 13.52 -11.81
N LEU A 106 17.69 14.81 -12.16
CA LEU A 106 16.58 15.72 -11.93
C LEU A 106 15.29 15.27 -12.63
N ILE A 107 15.40 14.84 -13.90
CA ILE A 107 14.27 14.30 -14.68
C ILE A 107 13.71 13.05 -14.00
N PHE A 108 14.56 12.12 -13.58
CA PHE A 108 14.13 10.90 -12.88
C PHE A 108 13.42 11.21 -11.55
N VAL A 109 13.97 12.11 -10.75
CA VAL A 109 13.35 12.56 -9.49
C VAL A 109 11.99 13.19 -9.76
N LEU A 110 11.89 14.04 -10.79
CA LEU A 110 10.63 14.68 -11.16
C LEU A 110 9.57 13.64 -11.56
N PHE A 111 9.91 12.67 -12.40
CA PHE A 111 9.00 11.57 -12.76
C PHE A 111 8.61 10.73 -11.55
N ALA A 112 9.56 10.40 -10.67
CA ALA A 112 9.30 9.65 -9.46
C ALA A 112 8.31 10.38 -8.54
N VAL A 113 8.50 11.69 -8.32
CA VAL A 113 7.61 12.53 -7.52
C VAL A 113 6.22 12.64 -8.15
N ILE A 114 6.13 12.86 -9.46
CA ILE A 114 4.85 12.94 -10.17
C ILE A 114 4.08 11.61 -10.05
N ASN A 115 4.76 10.48 -10.28
CA ASN A 115 4.15 9.16 -10.17
C ASN A 115 3.74 8.83 -8.72
N LEU A 116 4.57 9.19 -7.73
CA LEU A 116 4.25 8.97 -6.32
C LEU A 116 3.04 9.79 -5.89
N ARG A 117 2.95 11.07 -6.31
CA ARG A 117 1.79 11.92 -6.06
C ARG A 117 0.51 11.34 -6.65
N ARG A 118 0.57 10.77 -7.86
CA ARG A 118 -0.58 10.07 -8.47
C ARG A 118 -1.02 8.85 -7.62
N ARG A 119 -0.07 8.06 -7.12
CA ARG A 119 -0.37 6.88 -6.28
C ARG A 119 -0.87 7.26 -4.88
N GLN A 120 -0.40 8.36 -4.30
CA GLN A 120 -0.91 8.87 -3.02
C GLN A 120 -2.39 9.24 -3.06
N GLY A 121 -2.93 9.65 -4.22
CA GLY A 121 -4.37 9.84 -4.41
C GLY A 121 -5.18 8.56 -4.11
N LEU A 122 -4.69 7.40 -4.55
CA LEU A 122 -5.32 6.10 -4.27
C LEU A 122 -5.16 5.68 -2.80
N ALA A 123 -4.02 6.02 -2.18
CA ALA A 123 -3.78 5.75 -0.76
C ALA A 123 -4.74 6.55 0.15
N ARG A 124 -5.14 7.77 -0.24
CA ARG A 124 -6.16 8.54 0.49
C ARG A 124 -7.52 7.85 0.47
N THR A 125 -7.93 7.29 -0.67
CA THR A 125 -9.15 6.49 -0.78
C THR A 125 -9.09 5.23 0.07
N ALA A 126 -7.94 4.53 0.08
CA ALA A 126 -7.73 3.36 0.92
C ALA A 126 -7.89 3.69 2.42
N LEU A 127 -7.36 4.83 2.89
CA LEU A 127 -7.52 5.27 4.28
C LEU A 127 -8.98 5.56 4.65
N THR A 128 -9.77 6.16 3.76
CA THR A 128 -11.20 6.39 3.99
C THR A 128 -11.95 5.07 4.10
N THR A 129 -11.66 4.10 3.21
CA THR A 129 -12.24 2.76 3.27
C THR A 129 -11.83 2.01 4.55
N SER A 130 -10.57 2.10 4.97
CA SER A 130 -10.11 1.50 6.24
C SER A 130 -10.77 2.13 7.46
N ARG A 131 -11.03 3.45 7.45
CA ARG A 131 -11.78 4.13 8.51
C ARG A 131 -13.24 3.67 8.57
N LEU A 132 -13.88 3.52 7.41
CA LEU A 132 -15.23 2.98 7.32
C LEU A 132 -15.30 1.54 7.85
N VAL A 133 -14.33 0.69 7.48
CA VAL A 133 -14.21 -0.68 8.00
C VAL A 133 -13.93 -0.69 9.51
N GLY A 134 -13.11 0.22 10.03
CA GLY A 134 -12.84 0.35 11.46
C GLY A 134 -14.07 0.77 12.28
N ILE A 135 -14.90 1.66 11.73
CA ILE A 135 -16.18 2.06 12.33
C ILE A 135 -17.18 0.89 12.28
N LEU A 136 -17.24 0.15 11.17
CA LEU A 136 -18.08 -1.05 11.05
C LEU A 136 -17.64 -2.17 12.00
N ARG A 137 -16.34 -2.23 12.30
CA ARG A 137 -15.74 -3.20 13.22
C ARG A 137 -15.88 -2.80 14.70
N GLY A 138 -16.53 -1.67 14.99
CA GLY A 138 -16.92 -1.28 16.35
C GLY A 138 -15.79 -0.73 17.22
N GLU A 139 -14.72 -0.21 16.62
CA GLU A 139 -13.56 0.32 17.35
C GLU A 139 -13.79 1.77 17.83
N ILE A 140 -14.92 2.04 18.50
CA ILE A 140 -15.13 3.26 19.27
C ILE A 140 -15.31 2.87 20.74
N ARG A 141 -14.24 3.01 21.51
CA ARG A 141 -14.34 3.23 22.96
C ARG A 141 -14.53 4.74 23.15
N PRO A 142 -15.70 5.22 23.59
CA PRO A 142 -15.87 6.64 23.86
C PRO A 142 -14.93 7.06 25.01
N PRO A 143 -14.24 8.21 24.92
CA PRO A 143 -13.52 8.79 26.05
C PRO A 143 -14.50 9.08 27.18
N LYS A 144 -14.16 8.63 28.39
CA LYS A 144 -14.90 8.89 29.62
C LYS A 144 -14.29 10.12 30.26
N ASP A 145 -14.50 11.27 29.64
CA ASP A 145 -13.94 12.51 30.16
C ASP A 145 -15.13 13.47 30.38
N GLU A 146 -15.63 13.41 31.61
CA GLU A 146 -15.99 14.57 32.43
C GLU A 146 -16.77 15.70 31.73
N VAL A 147 -18.10 15.65 31.85
CA VAL A 147 -18.92 16.88 31.94
C VAL A 147 -19.73 16.80 33.24
N GLU A 148 -18.99 16.76 34.35
CA GLU A 148 -19.49 17.11 35.67
C GLU A 148 -18.58 18.22 36.20
N THR A 149 -18.85 19.46 35.78
CA THR A 149 -18.65 20.70 36.56
C THR A 149 -18.89 21.92 35.65
N THR A 150 -20.16 22.23 35.38
CA THR A 150 -20.56 23.61 35.08
C THR A 150 -21.76 23.91 35.97
N THR A 151 -21.51 24.35 37.20
CA THR A 151 -22.33 25.31 37.98
C THR A 151 -21.61 25.59 39.29
N ALA A 152 -20.72 26.60 39.32
CA ALA A 152 -20.43 27.40 40.51
C ALA A 152 -19.45 28.55 40.19
N GLY A 153 -19.95 29.79 40.28
CA GLY A 153 -19.22 30.89 40.93
C GLY A 153 -18.39 31.86 40.08
N GLY A 154 -18.76 33.16 40.15
CA GLY A 154 -17.84 34.29 39.95
C GLY A 154 -18.24 35.25 38.81
N ALA A 155 -19.27 36.09 38.97
CA ALA A 155 -19.18 37.43 39.55
C ALA A 155 -18.49 38.49 38.65
N THR A 156 -19.35 39.20 37.92
CA THR A 156 -19.32 40.61 37.50
C THR A 156 -18.32 41.55 38.19
N ALA A 157 -17.45 42.19 37.40
CA ALA A 157 -16.91 43.55 37.57
C ALA A 157 -16.22 43.94 36.24
N ALA A 158 -16.81 44.77 35.37
CA ALA A 158 -16.81 46.24 35.39
C ALA A 158 -15.42 46.89 35.19
N GLY A 159 -15.27 47.67 34.10
CA GLY A 159 -14.52 48.93 34.15
C GLY A 159 -13.46 49.19 33.06
N GLY A 160 -13.81 50.04 32.08
CA GLY A 160 -12.94 50.96 31.33
C GLY A 160 -11.81 50.36 30.47
N ALA A 161 -11.15 51.06 29.57
CA ALA A 161 -11.34 52.32 28.87
C ALA A 161 -10.14 52.41 27.90
N THR A 162 -10.36 52.99 26.71
CA THR A 162 -9.41 53.82 25.95
C THR A 162 -8.04 53.25 25.50
N ALA A 163 -7.94 53.13 24.15
CA ALA A 163 -7.05 53.91 23.28
C ALA A 163 -5.57 53.51 23.04
N VAL A 164 -5.09 53.97 21.86
CA VAL A 164 -3.70 54.22 21.44
C VAL A 164 -2.95 52.98 20.92
N THR A 165 -2.93 52.69 19.61
CA THR A 165 -2.04 53.25 18.55
C THR A 165 -0.60 53.50 18.99
N ASN A 166 0.36 52.65 18.64
CA ASN A 166 1.63 53.13 18.08
C ASN A 166 2.43 52.02 17.40
N SER A 167 2.96 52.40 16.22
CA SER A 167 4.11 51.91 15.45
C SER A 167 4.49 50.43 15.43
#